data_AF-H3NED3-F1
#
_entry.id   AF-H3NED3-F1
#
_cell.length_a   1.000
_cell.length_b   1.000
_cell.length_c   1.000
_cell.angle_alpha   90.00
_cell.angle_beta   90.00
_cell.angle_gamma   90.00
#
_symmetry.space_group_name_H-M   'P 1'
#
loop_
_entity.id
_entity.type
_entity.pdbx_description
1 polymer ?
#
loop_
_entity_poly.entity_id
_entity_poly.type
_entity_poly.pdbx_seq_one_letter_code
_entity_poly.pdbx_strand_id
1 'polypeptide(L)' 'MDKITFNKLLGLEISKLRHDLNMSQEEFGEIVGINRTYIGAIERGEKSISAFNLYRIISAFDVNLEQFFSNI' A
#
# COMPACT_ATOMS: atom_id res chain seq x y z
N MET A 1 11.17 13.22 -9.06
CA MET A 1 10.58 11.88 -9.26
C MET A 1 9.35 12.02 -10.15
N ASP A 2 9.17 11.17 -11.14
CA ASP A 2 7.94 11.13 -11.95
C ASP A 2 6.86 10.23 -11.32
N LYS A 3 5.63 10.28 -11.84
CA LYS A 3 4.48 9.54 -11.32
C LYS A 3 4.68 8.01 -11.36
N ILE A 4 5.37 7.48 -12.37
CA ILE A 4 5.57 6.04 -12.51
C ILE A 4 6.55 5.56 -11.44
N THR A 5 7.66 6.29 -11.26
CA THR A 5 8.62 6.00 -10.19
C THR A 5 7.97 6.09 -8.82
N PHE A 6 7.16 7.12 -8.57
CA PHE A 6 6.43 7.27 -7.30
C PHE A 6 5.49 6.09 -7.01
N ASN A 7 4.67 5.70 -7.99
CA ASN A 7 3.74 4.57 -7.80
C ASN A 7 4.47 3.26 -7.50
N LYS A 8 5.64 3.02 -8.10
CA LYS A 8 6.42 1.81 -7.85
C LYS A 8 7.00 1.79 -6.43
N LEU A 9 7.55 2.90 -5.95
CA LEU A 9 8.09 2.99 -4.59
C LEU A 9 6.99 2.87 -3.54
N LEU A 10 5.88 3.56 -3.74
CA LEU A 10 4.71 3.47 -2.87
C LEU A 10 4.14 2.03 -2.83
N GLY A 11 4.03 1.39 -4.00
CA GLY A 11 3.58 -0.01 -4.10
C GLY A 11 4.52 -1.00 -3.39
N LEU A 12 5.83 -0.77 -3.49
CA LEU A 12 6.85 -1.55 -2.78
C LEU A 12 6.70 -1.42 -1.26
N GLU A 13 6.51 -0.21 -0.71
CA GLU A 13 6.33 -0.04 0.73
C GLU A 13 5.02 -0.66 1.23
N ILE A 14 3.93 -0.58 0.47
CA ILE A 14 2.67 -1.27 0.80
C ILE A 14 2.86 -2.80 0.79
N SER A 15 3.59 -3.32 -0.20
CA SER A 15 3.90 -4.75 -0.29
C SER A 15 4.75 -5.21 0.90
N LYS A 16 5.78 -4.45 1.27
CA LYS A 16 6.61 -4.72 2.46
C LYS A 16 5.77 -4.75 3.73
N LEU A 17 4.96 -3.72 3.97
CA LEU A 17 4.04 -3.68 5.12
C LEU A 17 3.16 -4.94 5.17
N ARG A 18 2.55 -5.32 4.05
CA ARG A 18 1.72 -6.54 3.99
C ARG A 18 2.52 -7.80 4.30
N HIS A 19 3.74 -7.92 3.78
CA HIS A 19 4.61 -9.06 4.02
C HIS A 19 5.10 -9.13 5.48
N ASP A 20 5.41 -7.99 6.10
CA ASP A 20 5.79 -7.92 7.52
C ASP A 20 4.65 -8.37 8.45
N LEU A 21 3.41 -8.13 8.01
CA LEU A 21 2.19 -8.62 8.67
C LEU A 21 1.85 -10.09 8.35
N ASN A 22 2.63 -10.76 7.50
CA ASN A 22 2.40 -12.12 7.00
C ASN A 22 1.02 -12.34 6.34
N MET A 23 0.51 -11.32 5.64
CA MET A 23 -0.81 -11.37 5.01
C MET A 23 -0.72 -11.63 3.49
N SER A 24 -1.68 -12.38 2.97
CA SER A 24 -1.98 -12.41 1.54
C SER A 24 -2.61 -11.09 1.08
N GLN A 25 -2.62 -10.84 -0.23
CA GLN A 25 -3.30 -9.65 -0.78
C GLN A 25 -4.81 -9.66 -0.53
N GLU A 26 -5.42 -10.85 -0.39
CA GLU A 26 -6.86 -10.98 -0.11
C GLU A 26 -7.13 -10.57 1.33
N GLU A 27 -6.43 -11.15 2.31
CA GLU A 27 -6.58 -10.82 3.74
C GLU A 27 -6.30 -9.33 4.01
N PHE A 28 -5.21 -8.81 3.45
CA PHE A 28 -4.88 -7.39 3.57
C PHE A 28 -5.99 -6.51 2.98
N GLY A 29 -6.44 -6.87 1.77
CA GLY A 29 -7.53 -6.20 1.08
C GLY A 29 -8.84 -6.21 1.86
N GLU A 30 -9.22 -7.34 2.46
CA GLU A 30 -10.42 -7.45 3.29
C GLU A 30 -10.35 -6.52 4.51
N ILE A 31 -9.23 -6.50 5.23
CA ILE A 31 -9.02 -5.66 6.43
C ILE A 31 -9.11 -4.17 6.07
N VAL A 32 -8.39 -3.75 5.04
CA VAL A 32 -8.40 -2.34 4.60
C VAL A 32 -9.57 -2.03 3.68
N GLY A 33 -10.48 -3.00 3.46
CA GLY A 33 -11.62 -3.02 2.53
C GLY A 33 -11.33 -2.47 1.13
N ILE A 34 -10.25 -2.96 0.54
CA ILE A 34 -9.83 -2.74 -0.84
C ILE A 34 -9.80 -4.10 -1.55
N ASN A 35 -10.38 -4.20 -2.76
CA ASN A 35 -10.36 -5.46 -3.49
C ASN A 35 -8.92 -5.95 -3.77
N ARG A 36 -8.66 -7.25 -3.58
CA ARG A 36 -7.36 -7.91 -3.84
C ARG A 36 -6.73 -7.52 -5.17
N THR A 37 -7.50 -7.46 -6.26
CA THR A 37 -6.99 -7.11 -7.59
C THR A 37 -6.41 -5.69 -7.60
N TYR A 38 -7.04 -4.76 -6.89
CA TYR A 38 -6.57 -3.38 -6.79
C TYR A 38 -5.35 -3.29 -5.87
N ILE A 39 -5.30 -4.02 -4.75
CA ILE A 39 -4.08 -4.17 -3.93
C ILE A 39 -2.90 -4.63 -4.79
N GLY A 40 -3.07 -5.72 -5.55
CA GLY A 40 -2.00 -6.22 -6.41
C GLY A 40 -1.56 -5.23 -7.49
N ALA A 41 -2.49 -4.48 -8.08
CA ALA A 41 -2.17 -3.43 -9.06
C ALA A 41 -1.42 -2.24 -8.44
N ILE A 42 -1.73 -1.89 -7.18
CA ILE A 42 -1.00 -0.87 -6.42
C ILE A 42 0.42 -1.35 -6.10
N GLU A 43 0.56 -2.58 -5.57
CA GLU A 43 1.87 -3.14 -5.20
C GLU A 43 2.84 -3.25 -6.38
N ARG A 44 2.33 -3.50 -7.60
CA ARG A 44 3.14 -3.50 -8.83
C ARG A 44 3.37 -2.11 -9.43
N GLY A 45 2.78 -1.06 -8.84
CA GLY A 45 2.87 0.32 -9.34
C GLY A 45 2.04 0.59 -10.61
N GLU A 46 1.16 -0.33 -11.02
CA GLU A 46 0.31 -0.22 -12.22
C GLU A 46 -0.84 0.78 -12.02
N LYS A 47 -1.28 0.95 -10.77
CA LYS A 47 -2.32 1.90 -10.39
C LYS A 47 -1.82 2.81 -9.26
N SER A 48 -2.20 4.09 -9.35
CA SER A 48 -2.09 4.99 -8.21
C SER A 48 -3.17 4.66 -7.17
N ILE A 49 -2.82 4.79 -5.90
CA ILE A 49 -3.76 4.75 -4.78
C ILE A 49 -4.34 6.15 -4.52
N SER A 50 -5.61 6.22 -4.11
CA SER A 50 -6.20 7.47 -3.63
C SER A 50 -5.73 7.78 -2.20
N ALA A 51 -5.73 9.05 -1.82
CA ALA A 51 -5.39 9.46 -0.46
C ALA A 51 -6.27 8.77 0.60
N PHE A 52 -7.56 8.57 0.31
CA PHE A 52 -8.48 7.88 1.21
C PHE A 52 -8.12 6.40 1.40
N ASN A 53 -7.76 5.69 0.32
CA ASN A 53 -7.34 4.29 0.44
C ASN A 53 -5.99 4.16 1.14
N LEU A 54 -5.06 5.10 0.93
CA LEU A 54 -3.81 5.14 1.68
C LEU A 54 -4.08 5.38 3.18
N TYR A 55 -4.96 6.33 3.52
CA TYR A 55 -5.39 6.57 4.90
C TYR A 55 -5.97 5.31 5.55
N ARG A 56 -6.78 4.54 4.83
CA ARG A 56 -7.35 3.28 5.33
C ARG A 56 -6.26 2.26 5.66
N ILE A 57 -5.26 2.10 4.79
CA ILE A 57 -4.13 1.20 5.04
C ILE A 57 -3.39 1.62 6.30
N ILE A 58 -3.01 2.90 6.38
CA ILE A 58 -2.22 3.44 7.47
C ILE A 58 -2.95 3.33 8.81
N SER A 59 -4.25 3.64 8.81
CA SER A 59 -5.06 3.58 10.03
C SER A 59 -5.35 2.15 10.48
N ALA A 60 -5.50 1.20 9.56
CA ALA A 60 -5.80 -0.19 9.89
C ALA A 60 -4.64 -0.91 10.62
N PHE A 61 -3.40 -0.48 10.37
CA PHE A 61 -2.20 -1.11 10.91
C PHE A 61 -1.36 -0.17 11.79
N ASP A 62 -1.92 0.96 12.21
CA ASP A 62 -1.28 1.99 13.05
C ASP A 62 0.12 2.39 12.54
N VAL A 63 0.21 2.58 11.22
CA VAL A 63 1.48 2.89 10.56
C VAL A 63 1.84 4.35 10.80
N ASN A 64 3.06 4.61 11.24
CA ASN A 64 3.57 5.97 11.32
C ASN A 64 3.78 6.53 9.90
N LEU A 65 3.09 7.63 9.58
CA LEU A 65 3.15 8.28 8.27
C LEU A 65 4.56 8.74 7.88
N GLU A 66 5.31 9.34 8.82
CA GLU A 66 6.65 9.84 8.56
C GLU A 66 7.62 8.70 8.23
N GLN A 67 7.56 7.61 9.01
CA GLN A 67 8.34 6.40 8.77
C GLN A 67 7.95 5.71 7.46
N PHE A 68 6.67 5.69 7.11
CA PHE A 68 6.20 5.09 5.86
C PHE A 68 6.76 5.83 4.63
N PHE A 69 6.79 7.17 4.69
CA PHE A 69 7.29 7.99 3.59
C PHE A 69 8.81 8.18 3.59
N SER A 70 9.54 7.84 4.67
CA SER A 70 11.00 7.96 4.68
C SER A 70 11.71 7.02 3.69
N ASN A 71 11.01 5.99 3.21
CA ASN A 71 11.52 4.98 2.30
C ASN A 71 11.12 5.20 0.82
N ILE A 72 10.43 6.32 0.52
CA ILE A 72 9.87 6.66 -0.80
C ILE A 72 10.59 7.89 -1.35
#